data_AF-A0A4V2K964-F1
#
_entry.id   AF-A0A4V2K964-F1
#
_cell.length_a   1.000
_cell.length_b   1.000
_cell.length_c   1.000
_cell.angle_alpha   90.00
_cell.angle_beta   90.00
_cell.angle_gamma   90.00
#
_symmetry.space_group_name_H-M   'P 1'
#
loop_
_entity.id
_entity.type
_entity.pdbx_description
1 polymer ?
#
loop_
_entity_poly.entity_id
_entity_poly.type
_entity_poly.pdbx_seq_one_letter_code
_entity_poly.pdbx_strand_id
1 'polypeptide(L)'
;MFSSSVQPSLVSLFSSTGSDPLGLLKTHTDSTLPSDSVICLLNDTTSQPVPPPPQNLITATGLEDDTAPSPNYTLDQTVLHLQSPTLRTTYIRCPPAAPAAPGKAGSRAHLGLKHAWMHLQVRSMGREWAFEVGVVDRSGREGAVRCSTFQKQPKLKLQNLPLLLLPLSFPPSSSRPLTLWSTNSLNLPSLLPHFSSGALARADEDDEEPSAFSPTSHHNGGRTQVPSGTLSHVSYVKVYATCRLRRIWFSEGGPQQRLPWEFQLYAADDA
;
A
#
# COMPACT_ATOMS: atom_id res chain seq x y z
N MET A 1 -11.89 -11.67 8.40
CA MET A 1 -12.91 -10.69 7.99
C MET A 1 -13.78 -11.29 6.89
N PHE A 2 -13.18 -11.69 5.75
CA PHE A 2 -13.87 -12.21 4.57
C PHE A 2 -13.68 -13.73 4.34
N SER A 3 -13.09 -14.46 5.29
CA SER A 3 -12.74 -15.88 5.14
C SER A 3 -13.93 -16.80 4.93
N SER A 4 -15.08 -16.46 5.51
CA SER A 4 -16.36 -17.19 5.39
C SER A 4 -17.33 -16.55 4.40
N SER A 5 -16.94 -15.45 3.75
CA SER A 5 -17.78 -14.76 2.76
C SER A 5 -17.65 -15.43 1.39
N VAL A 6 -18.70 -15.33 0.57
CA VAL A 6 -18.59 -15.63 -0.87
C VAL A 6 -17.64 -14.61 -1.49
N GLN A 7 -16.60 -15.08 -2.16
CA GLN A 7 -15.59 -14.25 -2.80
C GLN A 7 -15.74 -14.37 -4.32
N PRO A 8 -16.42 -13.43 -5.00
CA PRO A 8 -16.48 -13.41 -6.45
C PRO A 8 -15.09 -13.19 -7.06
N SER A 9 -14.96 -13.36 -8.38
CA SER A 9 -13.68 -13.22 -9.09
C SER A 9 -13.05 -11.83 -8.99
N LEU A 10 -13.83 -10.82 -8.58
CA LEU A 10 -13.42 -9.44 -8.35
C LEU A 10 -14.02 -8.93 -7.04
N VAL A 11 -13.18 -8.46 -6.11
CA VAL A 11 -13.60 -7.92 -4.82
C VAL A 11 -12.99 -6.54 -4.59
N SER A 12 -13.84 -5.53 -4.42
CA SER A 12 -13.41 -4.17 -4.03
C SER A 12 -13.21 -4.10 -2.53
N LEU A 13 -12.00 -3.76 -2.07
CA LEU A 13 -11.69 -3.54 -0.66
C LEU A 13 -11.90 -2.08 -0.25
N PHE A 14 -11.59 -1.14 -1.14
CA PHE A 14 -11.70 0.30 -0.93
C PHE A 14 -12.14 0.99 -2.21
N SER A 15 -13.09 1.93 -2.09
CA SER A 15 -13.53 2.84 -3.16
C SER A 15 -13.77 4.22 -2.56
N SER A 16 -13.06 5.24 -3.03
CA SER A 16 -13.20 6.62 -2.53
C SER A 16 -14.58 7.22 -2.75
N THR A 17 -15.35 6.70 -3.72
CA THR A 17 -16.72 7.12 -4.04
C THR A 17 -17.79 6.29 -3.33
N GLY A 18 -17.41 5.41 -2.39
CA GLY A 18 -18.39 4.69 -1.56
C GLY A 18 -19.10 5.61 -0.57
N SER A 19 -20.24 5.18 -0.02
CA SER A 19 -20.95 5.94 1.02
C SER A 19 -20.19 5.98 2.35
N ASP A 20 -19.42 4.92 2.64
CA ASP A 20 -18.50 4.85 3.76
C ASP A 20 -17.15 4.25 3.29
N PRO A 21 -16.30 5.03 2.63
CA PRO A 21 -15.05 4.54 2.06
C PRO A 21 -14.09 3.93 3.09
N LEU A 22 -14.14 4.39 4.34
CA LEU A 22 -13.22 4.03 5.40
C LEU A 22 -13.78 3.01 6.39
N GLY A 23 -15.04 2.58 6.26
CA GLY A 23 -15.70 1.69 7.23
C GLY A 23 -14.98 0.37 7.52
N LEU A 24 -14.18 -0.14 6.57
CA LEU A 24 -13.37 -1.36 6.73
C LEU A 24 -11.92 -1.08 7.18
N LEU A 25 -11.52 0.19 7.27
CA LEU A 25 -10.13 0.60 7.44
C LEU A 25 -9.92 1.34 8.76
N LYS A 26 -8.79 1.07 9.42
CA LYS A 26 -8.28 1.92 10.48
C LYS A 26 -7.39 2.99 9.87
N THR A 27 -7.67 4.24 10.20
CA THR A 27 -6.79 5.38 9.92
C THR A 27 -5.82 5.58 11.08
N HIS A 28 -4.63 6.07 10.77
CA HIS A 28 -3.64 6.50 11.74
C HIS A 28 -2.92 7.72 11.16
N THR A 29 -2.83 8.80 11.92
CA THR A 29 -2.14 10.04 11.56
C THR A 29 -1.09 10.36 12.62
N ASP A 30 0.02 10.96 12.21
CA ASP A 30 1.05 11.40 13.15
C ASP A 30 0.55 12.54 14.02
N SER A 31 0.36 12.28 15.32
CA SER A 31 -0.11 13.29 16.27
C SER A 31 0.93 14.35 16.60
N THR A 32 2.21 14.10 16.28
CA THR A 32 3.30 15.06 16.53
C THR A 32 3.41 16.12 15.42
N LEU A 33 2.79 15.87 14.27
CA LEU A 33 2.81 16.76 13.10
C LEU A 33 1.37 17.01 12.59
N PRO A 34 0.50 17.61 13.42
CA PRO A 34 -0.94 17.74 13.13
C PRO A 34 -1.25 18.62 11.91
N SER A 35 -0.36 19.54 11.54
CA SER A 35 -0.52 20.41 10.37
C SER A 35 -0.16 19.73 9.05
N ASP A 36 0.73 18.73 9.09
CA ASP A 36 1.27 18.09 7.89
C ASP A 36 0.72 16.68 7.66
N SER A 37 0.19 16.05 8.72
CA SER A 37 -0.40 14.72 8.68
C SER A 37 -1.91 14.77 8.49
N VAL A 38 -2.36 14.39 7.30
CA VAL A 38 -3.79 14.41 6.95
C VAL A 38 -4.23 13.13 6.25
N ILE A 39 -5.46 12.72 6.55
CA ILE A 39 -6.21 11.72 5.79
C ILE A 39 -7.61 12.31 5.58
N CYS A 40 -7.96 12.66 4.35
CA CYS A 40 -9.26 13.25 4.02
C CYS A 40 -9.74 12.86 2.62
N LEU A 41 -11.05 12.92 2.41
CA LEU A 41 -11.64 12.79 1.07
C LEU A 41 -11.73 14.17 0.44
N LEU A 42 -11.26 14.29 -0.80
CA LEU A 42 -11.32 15.52 -1.60
C LEU A 42 -11.50 15.20 -3.08
N ASN A 43 -11.93 16.17 -3.88
CA ASN A 43 -11.96 16.09 -5.33
C ASN A 43 -10.54 16.26 -5.89
N ASP A 44 -10.11 15.37 -6.79
CA ASP A 44 -8.72 15.33 -7.25
C ASP A 44 -8.31 16.54 -8.11
N THR A 45 -9.25 17.17 -8.84
CA THR A 45 -8.99 18.39 -9.61
C THR A 45 -8.94 19.62 -8.71
N THR A 46 -9.96 19.83 -7.88
CA THR A 46 -10.14 21.07 -7.10
C THR A 46 -9.47 21.05 -5.73
N SER A 47 -9.08 19.88 -5.23
CA SER A 47 -8.57 19.67 -3.87
C SER A 47 -9.55 20.13 -2.76
N GLN A 48 -10.85 20.07 -3.03
CA GLN A 48 -11.93 20.43 -2.10
C GLN A 48 -12.66 19.19 -1.57
N PRO A 49 -13.17 19.19 -0.32
CA PRO A 49 -13.05 20.27 0.65
C PRO A 49 -11.64 20.38 1.23
N VAL A 50 -11.22 21.61 1.56
CA VAL A 50 -9.99 21.84 2.32
C VAL A 50 -10.12 21.19 3.71
N PRO A 51 -9.10 20.46 4.19
CA PRO A 51 -9.13 19.92 5.54
C PRO A 51 -9.21 21.03 6.60
N PRO A 52 -9.79 20.74 7.77
CA PRO A 52 -9.90 21.74 8.84
C PRO A 52 -8.52 22.13 9.38
N PRO A 53 -8.33 23.38 9.85
CA PRO A 53 -7.09 23.80 10.51
C PRO A 53 -6.71 22.85 11.67
N PRO A 54 -5.41 22.60 11.90
CA PRO A 54 -4.24 23.27 11.33
C PRO A 54 -3.70 22.62 10.03
N GLN A 55 -4.44 21.70 9.41
CA GLN A 55 -3.96 20.86 8.32
C GLN A 55 -3.77 21.65 7.02
N ASN A 56 -2.64 21.43 6.34
CA ASN A 56 -2.32 22.03 5.06
C ASN A 56 -2.07 20.94 4.00
N LEU A 57 -2.71 21.07 2.83
CA LEU A 57 -2.50 20.14 1.71
C LEU A 57 -1.22 20.49 0.96
N ILE A 58 -0.44 19.47 0.62
CA ILE A 58 0.63 19.59 -0.38
C ILE A 58 0.05 19.52 -1.79
N THR A 59 0.62 20.30 -2.70
CA THR A 59 0.44 20.14 -4.14
C THR A 59 1.46 19.13 -4.66
N ALA A 60 1.10 18.37 -5.71
CA ALA A 60 2.03 17.47 -6.38
C ALA A 60 3.14 18.31 -7.05
N THR A 61 4.26 18.49 -6.37
CA THR A 61 5.33 19.40 -6.81
C THR A 61 6.22 18.72 -7.86
N GLY A 62 6.56 19.41 -8.96
CA GLY A 62 7.57 18.96 -9.93
C GLY A 62 7.08 18.07 -11.09
N LEU A 63 5.77 17.98 -11.31
CA LEU A 63 5.18 17.32 -12.50
C LEU A 63 4.42 18.29 -13.41
N GLU A 64 4.21 19.52 -12.95
CA GLU A 64 3.52 20.59 -13.65
C GLU A 64 4.61 21.59 -14.08
N ASP A 65 4.92 21.65 -15.37
CA ASP A 65 5.81 22.66 -15.94
C ASP A 65 5.04 24.00 -15.95
N ASP A 66 5.57 25.00 -15.24
CA ASP A 66 4.94 26.32 -14.97
C ASP A 66 4.69 27.17 -16.23
N THR A 67 4.99 26.65 -17.43
CA THR A 67 5.06 27.42 -18.67
C THR A 67 3.93 27.17 -19.67
N ALA A 68 2.97 26.28 -19.38
CA ALA A 68 1.78 26.10 -20.22
C ALA A 68 0.54 25.76 -19.37
N PRO A 69 -0.68 26.17 -19.78
CA PRO A 69 -1.91 25.64 -19.20
C PRO A 69 -1.94 24.14 -19.49
N SER A 70 -1.46 23.35 -18.53
CA SER A 70 -1.34 21.90 -18.69
C SER A 70 -2.75 21.31 -18.73
N PRO A 71 -3.04 20.37 -19.65
CA PRO A 71 -4.28 19.62 -19.60
C PRO A 71 -4.33 18.91 -18.25
N ASN A 72 -5.44 19.07 -17.53
CA ASN A 72 -5.60 18.59 -16.15
C ASN A 72 -5.39 17.07 -16.09
N TYR A 73 -4.18 16.62 -15.74
CA TYR A 73 -3.83 15.20 -15.51
C TYR A 73 -4.50 14.57 -14.27
N THR A 74 -5.57 15.20 -13.81
CA THR A 74 -6.33 14.93 -12.60
C THR A 74 -7.63 14.21 -12.95
N LEU A 75 -8.26 13.59 -11.97
CA LEU A 75 -9.61 13.04 -12.11
C LEU A 75 -10.60 14.04 -11.52
N ASP A 76 -11.71 14.30 -12.21
CA ASP A 76 -12.81 15.05 -11.59
C ASP A 76 -13.67 14.12 -10.71
N GLN A 77 -13.03 13.56 -9.68
CA GLN A 77 -13.62 12.56 -8.79
C GLN A 77 -13.13 12.72 -7.35
N THR A 78 -13.96 12.27 -6.40
CA THR A 78 -13.56 12.14 -5.00
C THR A 78 -12.50 11.06 -4.84
N VAL A 79 -11.42 11.38 -4.15
CA VAL A 79 -10.28 10.51 -3.83
C VAL A 79 -9.89 10.67 -2.38
N LEU A 80 -9.23 9.66 -1.82
CA LEU A 80 -8.67 9.73 -0.48
C LEU A 80 -7.24 10.27 -0.55
N HIS A 81 -7.02 11.44 0.02
CA HIS A 81 -5.70 12.05 0.15
C HIS A 81 -5.09 11.62 1.48
N LEU A 82 -3.88 11.05 1.44
CA LEU A 82 -3.07 10.76 2.62
C LEU A 82 -1.78 11.55 2.50
N GLN A 83 -1.34 12.19 3.58
CA GLN A 83 -0.12 13.00 3.59
C GLN A 83 0.57 12.91 4.94
N SER A 84 1.90 12.86 4.91
CA SER A 84 2.75 13.09 6.07
C SER A 84 4.19 13.24 5.60
N PRO A 85 5.01 14.07 6.26
CA PRO A 85 6.47 14.04 6.07
C PRO A 85 7.09 12.75 6.62
N THR A 86 6.43 12.10 7.57
CA THR A 86 6.84 10.84 8.20
C THR A 86 6.01 9.67 7.68
N LEU A 87 6.54 8.96 6.68
CA LEU A 87 5.80 7.90 5.98
C LEU A 87 5.24 6.82 6.91
N ARG A 88 6.01 6.41 7.94
CA ARG A 88 5.65 5.28 8.81
C ARG A 88 4.47 5.55 9.76
N THR A 89 4.21 6.81 10.09
CA THR A 89 3.29 7.24 11.15
C THR A 89 1.96 7.77 10.62
N THR A 90 1.77 7.87 9.30
CA THR A 90 0.45 8.14 8.72
C THR A 90 0.10 7.08 7.69
N TYR A 91 -1.01 6.38 7.89
CA TYR A 91 -1.43 5.26 7.05
C TYR A 91 -2.90 4.89 7.25
N ILE A 92 -3.42 4.10 6.31
CA ILE A 92 -4.66 3.33 6.47
C ILE A 92 -4.35 1.83 6.46
N ARG A 93 -5.11 1.04 7.21
CA ARG A 93 -4.94 -0.42 7.28
C ARG A 93 -6.27 -1.16 7.31
N CYS A 94 -6.38 -2.22 6.51
CA CYS A 94 -7.47 -3.17 6.55
C CYS A 94 -6.95 -4.59 6.80
N PRO A 95 -7.52 -5.37 7.74
CA PRO A 95 -8.56 -4.96 8.67
C PRO A 95 -8.03 -3.95 9.70
N PRO A 96 -8.89 -3.29 10.49
CA PRO A 96 -8.45 -2.54 11.65
C PRO A 96 -7.61 -3.46 12.55
N ALA A 97 -6.42 -3.03 12.96
CA ALA A 97 -5.61 -3.84 13.86
C ALA A 97 -6.37 -4.03 15.18
N ALA A 98 -6.75 -5.27 15.51
CA ALA A 98 -7.39 -5.58 16.77
C ALA A 98 -6.37 -5.36 17.91
N PRO A 99 -6.74 -4.66 19.00
CA PRO A 99 -5.93 -4.72 20.22
C PRO A 99 -5.87 -6.18 20.68
N ALA A 100 -4.68 -6.65 21.03
CA ALA A 100 -4.55 -7.95 21.67
C ALA A 100 -5.35 -7.90 22.98
N ALA A 101 -6.46 -8.64 23.06
CA ALA A 101 -7.19 -8.76 24.30
C ALA A 101 -6.25 -9.37 25.36
N PRO A 102 -6.15 -8.79 26.57
CA PRO A 102 -5.30 -9.35 27.61
C PRO A 102 -5.76 -10.78 27.91
N GLY A 103 -4.83 -11.74 27.84
CA GLY A 103 -5.10 -13.15 28.18
C GLY A 103 -5.54 -14.07 27.02
N LYS A 104 -5.72 -13.56 25.80
CA LYS A 104 -5.78 -14.39 24.59
C LYS A 104 -4.66 -13.93 23.68
N ALA A 105 -3.74 -14.84 23.30
CA ALA A 105 -2.84 -14.60 22.18
C ALA A 105 -3.73 -14.23 20.98
N GLY A 106 -3.84 -12.91 20.73
CA GLY A 106 -4.93 -12.36 19.95
C GLY A 106 -4.86 -12.95 18.56
N SER A 107 -5.90 -13.70 18.17
CA SER A 107 -6.09 -14.07 16.77
C SER A 107 -6.14 -12.76 16.00
N ARG A 108 -5.04 -12.42 15.32
CA ARG A 108 -4.96 -11.24 14.47
C ARG A 108 -6.05 -11.42 13.44
N ALA A 109 -7.03 -10.51 13.42
CA ALA A 109 -8.06 -10.59 12.40
C ALA A 109 -7.37 -10.49 11.04
N HIS A 110 -7.43 -11.57 10.26
CA HIS A 110 -6.94 -11.58 8.89
C HIS A 110 -8.04 -11.09 7.95
N LEU A 111 -7.65 -10.45 6.86
CA LEU A 111 -8.55 -10.03 5.80
C LEU A 111 -9.27 -11.26 5.23
N GLY A 112 -8.51 -12.30 4.85
CA GLY A 112 -9.05 -13.59 4.42
C GLY A 112 -9.42 -13.66 2.93
N LEU A 113 -9.00 -12.69 2.11
CA LEU A 113 -9.19 -12.71 0.66
C LEU A 113 -8.20 -13.67 0.00
N LYS A 114 -8.69 -14.50 -0.94
CA LYS A 114 -7.92 -15.61 -1.54
C LYS A 114 -7.42 -15.32 -2.95
N HIS A 115 -7.74 -14.15 -3.49
CA HIS A 115 -7.40 -13.74 -4.85
C HIS A 115 -5.90 -13.70 -5.11
N ALA A 116 -5.51 -14.03 -6.33
CA ALA A 116 -4.11 -14.04 -6.75
C ALA A 116 -3.56 -12.63 -6.98
N TRP A 117 -4.41 -11.72 -7.45
CA TRP A 117 -4.00 -10.36 -7.81
C TRP A 117 -4.57 -9.32 -6.87
N MET A 118 -3.73 -8.37 -6.50
CA MET A 118 -4.09 -7.16 -5.79
C MET A 118 -3.78 -5.95 -6.67
N HIS A 119 -4.67 -4.97 -6.67
CA HIS A 119 -4.52 -3.75 -7.45
C HIS A 119 -4.79 -2.50 -6.61
N LEU A 120 -4.03 -1.44 -6.86
CA LEU A 120 -4.20 -0.12 -6.25
C LEU A 120 -4.18 0.96 -7.33
N GLN A 121 -5.21 1.81 -7.33
CA GLN A 121 -5.24 3.03 -8.14
C GLN A 121 -4.79 4.22 -7.31
N VAL A 122 -3.64 4.77 -7.67
CA VAL A 122 -2.98 5.83 -6.91
C VAL A 122 -2.42 6.91 -7.82
N ARG A 123 -2.40 8.15 -7.32
CA ARG A 123 -1.67 9.27 -7.90
C ARG A 123 -0.44 9.56 -7.05
N SER A 124 0.70 9.69 -7.72
CA SER A 124 1.95 10.13 -7.08
C SER A 124 1.84 11.61 -6.72
N MET A 125 2.28 11.97 -5.51
CA MET A 125 2.35 13.36 -5.03
C MET A 125 3.77 13.94 -5.12
N GLY A 126 4.66 13.31 -5.89
CA GLY A 126 6.05 13.77 -6.07
C GLY A 126 6.96 13.54 -4.85
N ARG A 127 6.56 12.68 -3.92
CA ARG A 127 7.34 12.33 -2.72
C ARG A 127 7.38 10.82 -2.50
N GLU A 128 8.18 10.39 -1.53
CA GLU A 128 8.29 8.98 -1.15
C GLU A 128 6.94 8.36 -0.78
N TRP A 129 6.69 7.17 -1.29
CA TRP A 129 5.46 6.43 -1.04
C TRP A 129 5.72 4.93 -0.89
N ALA A 130 4.85 4.26 -0.13
CA ALA A 130 4.86 2.82 0.03
C ALA A 130 3.48 2.25 0.32
N PHE A 131 3.32 0.95 0.08
CA PHE A 131 2.22 0.15 0.60
C PHE A 131 2.72 -1.25 0.98
N GLU A 132 1.93 -1.94 1.78
CA GLU A 132 2.26 -3.24 2.33
C GLU A 132 1.06 -4.18 2.30
N VAL A 133 1.31 -5.45 1.97
CA VAL A 133 0.32 -6.52 1.95
C VAL A 133 0.84 -7.70 2.74
N GLY A 134 0.04 -8.17 3.70
CA GLY A 134 0.31 -9.39 4.44
C GLY A 134 -0.17 -10.60 3.66
N VAL A 135 0.68 -11.61 3.50
CA VAL A 135 0.39 -12.86 2.78
C VAL A 135 0.56 -14.05 3.73
N VAL A 136 -0.35 -15.00 3.62
CA VAL A 136 -0.34 -16.24 4.41
C VAL A 136 -0.33 -17.41 3.45
N ASP A 137 0.55 -18.37 3.68
CA ASP A 137 0.58 -19.62 2.91
C ASP A 137 -0.37 -20.69 3.47
N ARG A 138 -0.55 -21.80 2.76
CA ARG A 138 -1.42 -22.91 3.19
C ARG A 138 -0.98 -23.60 4.48
N SER A 139 0.28 -23.43 4.87
CA SER A 139 0.83 -23.93 6.14
C SER A 139 0.59 -22.97 7.29
N GLY A 140 -0.06 -21.82 7.05
CA GLY A 140 -0.35 -20.81 8.06
C GLY A 140 0.81 -19.87 8.37
N ARG A 141 1.89 -19.90 7.58
CA ARG A 141 3.04 -19.02 7.77
C ARG A 141 2.73 -17.66 7.16
N GLU A 142 2.95 -16.60 7.93
CA GLU A 142 2.66 -15.22 7.53
C GLU A 142 3.95 -14.47 7.17
N GLY A 143 3.88 -13.63 6.15
CA GLY A 143 4.91 -12.66 5.79
C GLY A 143 4.27 -11.40 5.24
N ALA A 144 5.06 -10.35 5.09
CA ALA A 144 4.63 -9.08 4.54
C ALA A 144 5.45 -8.75 3.30
N VAL A 145 4.78 -8.25 2.26
CA VAL A 145 5.43 -7.65 1.10
C VAL A 145 5.20 -6.15 1.18
N ARG A 146 6.29 -5.36 1.14
CA ARG A 146 6.22 -3.90 1.05
C ARG A 146 6.84 -3.44 -0.25
N CYS A 147 6.06 -2.67 -1.02
CA CYS A 147 6.52 -2.01 -2.23
C CYS A 147 6.73 -0.53 -1.92
N SER A 148 7.88 0.04 -2.28
CA SER A 148 8.17 1.45 -2.00
C SER A 148 9.04 2.13 -3.06
N THR A 149 8.85 3.44 -3.21
CA THR A 149 9.52 4.24 -4.25
C THR A 149 10.99 4.58 -3.94
N PHE A 150 11.40 4.40 -2.68
CA PHE A 150 12.76 4.65 -2.20
C PHE A 150 13.58 3.35 -2.07
N GLN A 151 12.96 2.18 -2.24
CA GLN A 151 13.69 0.92 -2.25
C GLN A 151 14.36 0.73 -3.61
N LYS A 152 15.69 0.64 -3.62
CA LYS A 152 16.47 0.49 -4.87
C LYS A 152 16.61 -0.96 -5.34
N GLN A 153 16.73 -1.89 -4.40
CA GLN A 153 16.94 -3.32 -4.67
C GLN A 153 16.01 -4.18 -3.82
N PRO A 154 15.53 -5.34 -4.31
CA PRO A 154 14.76 -6.27 -3.48
C PRO A 154 15.56 -6.74 -2.26
N LYS A 155 14.94 -6.80 -1.08
CA LYS A 155 15.57 -7.27 0.17
C LYS A 155 14.59 -8.05 1.03
N LEU A 156 15.07 -9.02 1.79
CA LEU A 156 14.26 -9.81 2.72
C LEU A 156 14.77 -9.63 4.15
N LYS A 157 13.94 -9.06 5.02
CA LYS A 157 14.24 -8.93 6.46
C LYS A 157 13.57 -10.06 7.23
N LEU A 158 14.37 -10.88 7.91
CA LEU A 158 13.91 -12.03 8.70
C LEU A 158 13.63 -11.64 10.16
N GLN A 159 12.57 -10.85 10.36
CA GLN A 159 12.11 -10.43 11.69
C GLN A 159 10.97 -11.33 12.20
N ASN A 160 10.35 -10.98 13.34
CA ASN A 160 9.17 -11.67 13.89
C ASN A 160 8.07 -11.90 12.83
N LEU A 161 7.90 -10.93 11.93
CA LEU A 161 7.14 -11.10 10.69
C LEU A 161 8.11 -10.89 9.51
N PRO A 162 8.43 -11.93 8.72
CA PRO A 162 9.28 -11.80 7.55
C PRO A 162 8.77 -10.70 6.62
N LEU A 163 9.66 -9.81 6.17
CA LEU A 163 9.30 -8.65 5.36
C LEU A 163 10.12 -8.62 4.07
N LEU A 164 9.44 -8.86 2.95
CA LEU A 164 9.99 -8.71 1.60
C LEU A 164 9.82 -7.27 1.13
N LEU A 165 10.92 -6.55 0.97
CA LEU A 165 11.00 -5.18 0.47
C LEU A 165 11.23 -5.22 -1.03
N LEU A 166 10.35 -4.57 -1.80
CA LEU A 166 10.42 -4.51 -3.26
C LEU A 166 10.49 -3.05 -3.73
N PRO A 167 11.36 -2.75 -4.72
CA PRO A 167 11.32 -1.49 -5.45
C PRO A 167 9.96 -1.27 -6.11
N LEU A 168 9.50 -0.03 -6.08
CA LEU A 168 8.34 0.44 -6.83
C LEU A 168 8.75 1.65 -7.65
N SER A 169 8.36 1.69 -8.91
CA SER A 169 8.54 2.87 -9.75
C SER A 169 7.21 3.22 -10.39
N PHE A 170 6.82 4.48 -10.28
CA PHE A 170 5.75 5.00 -11.11
C PHE A 170 6.22 5.01 -12.57
N PRO A 171 5.31 4.81 -13.54
CA PRO A 171 5.66 4.95 -14.95
C PRO A 171 6.37 6.29 -15.16
N PRO A 172 7.49 6.32 -15.91
CA PRO A 172 8.16 7.58 -16.19
C PRO A 172 7.15 8.53 -16.83
N SER A 173 7.15 9.79 -16.37
CA SER A 173 6.37 10.86 -16.97
C SER A 173 6.74 10.92 -18.44
N SER A 174 5.87 10.40 -19.33
CA SER A 174 6.03 10.68 -20.75
C SER A 174 5.98 12.21 -20.94
N SER A 175 6.47 12.74 -22.05
CA SER A 175 6.36 14.19 -22.32
C SER A 175 4.91 14.70 -22.39
N ARG A 176 3.91 13.80 -22.48
CA ARG A 176 2.47 14.09 -22.50
C ARG A 176 1.66 12.97 -21.81
N PRO A 177 1.76 12.79 -20.48
CA PRO A 177 1.01 11.73 -19.82
C PRO A 177 -0.49 12.04 -19.92
N LEU A 178 -1.37 11.06 -20.17
CA LEU A 178 -2.82 11.36 -20.17
C LEU A 178 -3.37 11.57 -18.75
N THR A 179 -2.67 11.07 -17.74
CA THR A 179 -3.03 11.19 -16.32
C THR A 179 -1.83 10.91 -15.42
N LEU A 180 -1.80 11.49 -14.22
CA LEU A 180 -0.82 11.16 -13.16
C LEU A 180 -1.23 9.93 -12.32
N TRP A 181 -2.37 9.33 -12.64
CA TRP A 181 -2.87 8.13 -11.99
C TRP A 181 -2.23 6.87 -12.57
N SER A 182 -1.87 5.93 -11.71
CA SER A 182 -1.39 4.62 -12.11
C SER A 182 -2.16 3.50 -11.40
N THR A 183 -2.23 2.34 -12.05
CA THR A 183 -2.73 1.10 -11.44
C THR A 183 -1.56 0.18 -11.14
N ASN A 184 -1.20 0.07 -9.86
CA ASN A 184 -0.18 -0.87 -9.41
C ASN A 184 -0.83 -2.24 -9.19
N SER A 185 -0.30 -3.28 -9.83
CA SER A 185 -0.85 -4.64 -9.76
C SER A 185 0.21 -5.62 -9.29
N LEU A 186 -0.11 -6.44 -8.30
CA LEU A 186 0.78 -7.46 -7.74
C LEU A 186 0.16 -8.85 -7.88
N ASN A 187 0.94 -9.79 -8.40
CA ASN A 187 0.63 -11.21 -8.31
C ASN A 187 1.18 -11.72 -6.97
N LEU A 188 0.31 -11.98 -6.00
CA LEU A 188 0.72 -12.41 -4.67
C LEU A 188 1.33 -13.83 -4.63
N PRO A 189 0.80 -14.82 -5.37
CA PRO A 189 1.40 -16.16 -5.42
C PRO A 189 2.84 -16.16 -5.92
N SER A 190 3.20 -15.35 -6.90
CA SER A 190 4.56 -15.30 -7.44
C SER A 190 5.59 -14.75 -6.44
N LEU A 191 5.14 -14.07 -5.38
CA LEU A 191 6.01 -13.46 -4.38
C LEU A 191 6.40 -14.40 -3.24
N LEU A 192 5.60 -15.45 -2.99
CA LEU A 192 5.83 -16.38 -1.88
C LEU A 192 7.18 -17.11 -1.95
N PRO A 193 7.66 -17.60 -3.11
CA PRO A 193 8.98 -18.25 -3.19
C PRO A 193 10.15 -17.36 -2.74
N HIS A 194 10.02 -16.04 -2.85
CA HIS A 194 11.11 -15.11 -2.53
C HIS A 194 11.38 -14.98 -1.02
N PHE A 195 10.42 -15.36 -0.17
CA PHE A 195 10.62 -15.40 1.28
C PHE A 195 11.60 -16.49 1.74
N SER A 196 11.95 -17.44 0.87
CA SER A 196 12.97 -18.46 1.13
C SER A 196 14.30 -18.18 0.40
N SER A 197 14.44 -17.00 -0.24
CA SER A 197 15.63 -16.65 -1.00
C SER A 197 16.76 -16.19 -0.08
N GLY A 198 17.81 -17.02 0.04
CA GLY A 198 19.02 -16.64 0.78
C GLY A 198 19.75 -15.43 0.20
N ALA A 199 19.67 -15.21 -1.11
CA ALA A 199 20.28 -14.04 -1.76
C ALA A 199 19.62 -12.72 -1.30
N LEU A 200 18.31 -12.73 -1.08
CA LEU A 200 17.58 -11.55 -0.60
C LEU A 200 17.79 -11.29 0.90
N ALA A 201 18.06 -12.35 1.67
CA ALA A 201 18.31 -12.25 3.10
C ALA A 201 19.70 -11.69 3.42
N ARG A 202 20.72 -12.06 2.64
CA ARG A 202 22.11 -11.59 2.84
C ARG A 202 22.31 -10.10 2.55
N ALA A 203 21.47 -9.51 1.71
CA ALA A 203 21.49 -8.09 1.42
C ALA A 203 21.15 -7.18 2.63
N ASP A 204 20.80 -7.75 3.80
CA ASP A 204 20.63 -7.01 5.06
C ASP A 204 21.96 -6.90 5.84
N GLU A 205 22.88 -7.86 5.70
CA GLU A 205 24.16 -7.91 6.43
C GLU A 205 25.17 -6.89 5.87
N ASP A 206 25.09 -6.57 4.58
CA ASP A 206 26.03 -5.67 3.89
C ASP A 206 25.73 -4.17 4.09
N ASP A 207 24.53 -3.80 4.59
CA ASP A 207 24.09 -2.40 4.77
C ASP A 207 24.06 -1.91 6.23
N GLU A 208 24.38 -2.78 7.20
CA GLU A 208 24.56 -2.35 8.60
C GLU A 208 25.98 -1.79 8.80
N GLU A 209 26.10 -0.45 8.86
CA GLU A 209 27.31 0.21 9.36
C GLU A 209 27.67 -0.35 10.76
N PRO A 210 28.92 -0.79 11.01
CA PRO A 210 29.29 -1.43 12.26
C PRO A 210 29.24 -0.42 13.41
N SER A 211 28.11 -0.38 14.13
CA SER A 211 27.99 0.41 15.35
C SER A 211 28.65 -0.32 16.53
N ALA A 212 29.57 0.37 17.22
CA ALA A 212 30.36 -0.17 18.34
C ALA A 212 29.55 -0.54 19.61
N PHE A 213 28.22 -0.47 19.56
CA PHE A 213 27.33 -0.68 20.70
C PHE A 213 26.11 -1.56 20.40
N SER A 214 26.15 -2.40 19.36
CA SER A 214 25.10 -3.38 19.15
C SER A 214 25.33 -4.58 20.10
N PRO A 215 24.47 -4.79 21.13
CA PRO A 215 24.56 -5.98 21.96
C PRO A 215 24.34 -7.18 21.05
N THR A 216 25.25 -8.14 21.12
CA THR A 216 25.19 -9.43 20.43
C THR A 216 23.79 -10.02 20.60
N SER A 217 22.95 -9.87 19.57
CA SER A 217 21.68 -10.57 19.45
C SER A 217 22.03 -12.04 19.39
N HIS A 218 21.91 -12.74 20.52
CA HIS A 218 21.93 -14.17 20.57
C HIS A 218 20.87 -14.69 19.59
N HIS A 219 21.31 -15.11 18.41
CA HIS A 219 20.50 -15.88 17.47
C HIS A 219 20.11 -17.19 18.15
N ASN A 220 19.00 -17.15 18.88
CA ASN A 220 18.31 -18.34 19.31
C ASN A 220 17.88 -19.06 18.02
N GLY A 221 18.44 -20.25 17.76
CA GLY A 221 18.33 -21.01 16.51
C GLY A 221 16.92 -21.54 16.17
N GLY A 222 15.86 -20.84 16.55
CA GLY A 222 14.53 -21.07 16.00
C GLY A 222 14.49 -20.56 14.57
N ARG A 223 14.39 -21.46 13.59
CA ARG A 223 14.17 -21.07 12.17
C ARG A 223 12.95 -20.16 12.11
N THR A 224 13.14 -18.88 11.80
CA THR A 224 12.05 -17.96 11.49
C THR A 224 11.19 -18.61 10.43
N GLN A 225 9.93 -18.89 10.73
CA GLN A 225 9.04 -19.56 9.80
C GLN A 225 8.63 -18.57 8.71
N VAL A 226 9.21 -18.73 7.54
CA VAL A 226 8.90 -17.92 6.36
C VAL A 226 7.82 -18.59 5.51
N PRO A 227 6.92 -17.81 4.88
CA PRO A 227 6.04 -18.35 3.85
C PRO A 227 6.87 -18.99 2.74
N SER A 228 6.47 -20.17 2.27
CA SER A 228 7.18 -20.81 1.15
C SER A 228 6.27 -21.68 0.27
N GLY A 229 4.99 -21.79 0.62
CA GLY A 229 4.02 -22.62 -0.08
C GLY A 229 3.11 -21.82 -1.02
N THR A 230 1.99 -22.43 -1.40
CA THR A 230 0.92 -21.76 -2.14
C THR A 230 0.23 -20.72 -1.27
N LEU A 231 -0.21 -19.61 -1.88
CA LEU A 231 -1.02 -18.60 -1.22
C LEU A 231 -2.29 -19.24 -0.64
N SER A 232 -2.55 -18.95 0.63
CA SER A 232 -3.82 -19.27 1.30
C SER A 232 -4.75 -18.08 1.25
N HIS A 233 -4.28 -16.93 1.76
CA HIS A 233 -5.04 -15.69 1.78
C HIS A 233 -4.16 -14.48 2.12
N VAL A 234 -4.73 -13.30 1.93
CA VAL A 234 -4.21 -12.01 2.38
C VAL A 234 -4.58 -11.79 3.84
N SER A 235 -3.63 -11.45 4.70
CA SER A 235 -3.88 -11.14 6.11
C SER A 235 -4.21 -9.67 6.34
N TYR A 236 -3.60 -8.75 5.60
CA TYR A 236 -3.93 -7.32 5.66
C TYR A 236 -3.43 -6.55 4.43
N VAL A 237 -3.95 -5.33 4.28
CA VAL A 237 -3.43 -4.29 3.38
C VAL A 237 -3.17 -3.04 4.21
N LYS A 238 -2.05 -2.37 3.97
CA LYS A 238 -1.68 -1.11 4.59
C LYS A 238 -1.14 -0.17 3.52
N VAL A 239 -1.69 1.04 3.44
CA VAL A 239 -1.24 2.08 2.51
C VAL A 239 -0.69 3.23 3.32
N TYR A 240 0.55 3.64 3.03
CA TYR A 240 1.22 4.73 3.73
C TYR A 240 0.89 6.08 3.10
N ALA A 241 1.21 7.13 3.84
CA ALA A 241 0.96 8.51 3.47
C ALA A 241 1.65 8.94 2.17
N THR A 242 1.21 10.09 1.68
CA THR A 242 1.79 10.84 0.56
C THR A 242 1.41 10.28 -0.81
N CYS A 243 0.12 9.99 -0.95
CA CYS A 243 -0.53 9.63 -2.20
C CYS A 243 -1.98 10.12 -2.20
N ARG A 244 -2.59 10.15 -3.39
CA ARG A 244 -4.05 10.08 -3.51
C ARG A 244 -4.44 8.68 -3.95
N LEU A 245 -5.46 8.12 -3.31
CA LEU A 245 -5.94 6.76 -3.49
C LEU A 245 -7.40 6.79 -3.94
N ARG A 246 -7.70 6.06 -5.02
CA ARG A 246 -9.08 5.94 -5.55
C ARG A 246 -9.69 4.58 -5.25
N ARG A 247 -8.93 3.50 -5.51
CA ARG A 247 -9.42 2.12 -5.35
C ARG A 247 -8.36 1.16 -4.86
N ILE A 248 -8.78 0.17 -4.08
CA ILE A 248 -8.05 -1.07 -3.81
C ILE A 248 -8.98 -2.23 -4.10
N TRP A 249 -8.56 -3.16 -4.95
CA TRP A 249 -9.35 -4.35 -5.26
C TRP A 249 -8.48 -5.57 -5.48
N PHE A 250 -9.15 -6.72 -5.46
CA PHE A 250 -8.57 -8.04 -5.63
C PHE A 250 -9.26 -8.75 -6.78
N SER A 251 -8.50 -9.51 -7.56
CA SER A 251 -9.05 -10.24 -8.68
C SER A 251 -8.36 -11.59 -8.92
N GLU A 252 -9.05 -12.49 -9.61
CA GLU A 252 -8.48 -13.77 -10.04
C GLU A 252 -7.54 -13.61 -11.25
N GLY A 253 -7.84 -12.67 -12.15
CA GLY A 253 -7.07 -12.42 -13.37
C GLY A 253 -6.03 -11.32 -13.23
N GLY A 254 -5.07 -11.28 -14.16
CA GLY A 254 -4.01 -10.28 -14.15
C GLY A 254 -4.45 -8.91 -14.69
N PRO A 255 -3.49 -7.99 -14.88
CA PRO A 255 -3.75 -6.63 -15.40
C PRO A 255 -4.45 -6.58 -16.76
N GLN A 256 -4.39 -7.68 -17.53
CA GLN A 256 -5.05 -7.81 -18.84
C GLN A 256 -6.50 -8.29 -18.75
N GLN A 257 -7.01 -8.61 -17.55
CA GLN A 257 -8.40 -8.98 -17.36
C GLN A 257 -9.30 -7.82 -17.77
N ARG A 258 -10.39 -8.11 -18.50
CA ARG A 258 -11.42 -7.13 -18.79
C ARG A 258 -12.11 -6.73 -17.49
N LEU A 259 -11.87 -5.50 -17.04
CA LEU A 259 -12.47 -4.95 -15.85
C LEU A 259 -13.80 -4.25 -16.19
N PRO A 260 -14.80 -4.31 -15.30
CA PRO A 260 -15.95 -3.42 -15.36
C PRO A 260 -15.50 -1.94 -15.41
N TRP A 261 -16.32 -1.08 -16.01
CA TRP A 261 -15.94 0.29 -16.31
C TRP A 261 -15.56 1.08 -15.06
N GLU A 262 -16.17 0.79 -13.91
CA GLU A 262 -15.91 1.48 -12.66
C GLU A 262 -14.47 1.30 -12.15
N PHE A 263 -13.80 0.21 -12.53
CA PHE A 263 -12.40 -0.07 -12.20
C PHE A 263 -11.40 0.48 -13.21
N GLN A 264 -11.85 1.06 -14.32
CA GLN A 264 -10.98 1.67 -15.31
C GLN A 264 -10.65 3.13 -14.96
N LEU A 265 -9.55 3.64 -15.51
CA LEU A 265 -9.16 5.05 -15.44
C LEU A 265 -9.59 5.71 -16.76
N TYR A 266 -10.41 6.74 -16.66
CA TYR A 266 -10.80 7.58 -17.78
C TYR A 266 -10.32 9.01 -17.49
N ALA A 267 -9.76 9.68 -18.49
CA ALA A 267 -9.58 11.12 -18.41
C ALA A 267 -10.96 11.80 -18.39
N ALA A 268 -11.05 12.99 -17.79
CA ALA A 268 -12.23 13.83 -17.99
C ALA A 268 -12.26 14.26 -19.47
N ASP A 269 -13.42 14.17 -20.12
CA ASP A 269 -13.62 14.78 -21.44
C ASP A 269 -13.59 16.30 -21.26
N ASP A 270 -12.82 17.00 -22.09
CA ASP A 270 -12.84 18.47 -22.15
C ASP A 270 -14.25 18.90 -22.61
N ALA A 271 -15.05 19.46 -21.69
CA ALA A 271 -16.37 20.03 -21.96
C ALA A 271 -16.28 21.51 -22.33
#